data_AF-A0A418GHN5-F1
#
_entry.id   AF-A0A418GHN5-F1
#
_cell.length_a   1.000
_cell.length_b   1.000
_cell.length_c   1.000
_cell.angle_alpha   90.00
_cell.angle_beta   90.00
_cell.angle_gamma   90.00
#
_symmetry.space_group_name_H-M   'P 1'
#
loop_
_entity.id
_entity.type
_entity.pdbx_description
1 polymer ?
#
loop_
_entity_poly.entity_id
_entity_poly.type
_entity_poly.pdbx_seq_one_letter_code
_entity_poly.pdbx_strand_id
1 'polypeptide(L)' 'MTNLFVRSGISFVDRSEVLTHIGNEMLAKGVVHDTWPQALITREAEFPTGIMLQQHAIAIPHC' A
#
# COMPACT_ATOMS: atom_id res chain seq x y z
N MET A 1 -15.02 -4.70 16.42
CA MET A 1 -14.07 -5.77 16.05
C MET A 1 -13.01 -5.15 15.15
N THR A 2 -11.73 -5.41 15.41
CA THR A 2 -10.61 -4.88 14.59
C THR A 2 -10.25 -5.91 13.53
N ASN A 3 -10.22 -5.51 12.26
CA ASN A 3 -9.77 -6.36 11.17
C ASN A 3 -8.26 -6.19 10.97
N LEU A 4 -7.53 -7.30 10.86
CA LEU A 4 -6.10 -7.31 10.58
C LEU A 4 -5.85 -8.11 9.30
N PHE A 5 -5.27 -7.47 8.28
CA PHE A 5 -4.91 -8.12 7.01
C PHE A 5 -3.39 -8.28 6.96
N VAL A 6 -2.92 -9.51 6.77
CA VAL A 6 -1.49 -9.83 6.68
C VAL A 6 -1.22 -10.69 5.44
N ARG A 7 -0.17 -10.33 4.70
CA ARG A 7 0.41 -11.10 3.61
C ARG A 7 1.92 -11.11 3.80
N SER A 8 2.54 -12.27 3.62
CA SER A 8 3.99 -12.47 3.70
C SER A 8 4.44 -13.44 2.60
N GLY A 9 5.74 -13.43 2.26
CA GLY A 9 6.28 -14.30 1.21
C GLY A 9 5.88 -13.91 -0.22
N ILE A 10 5.47 -12.66 -0.43
CA ILE A 10 5.14 -12.10 -1.75
C ILE A 10 6.19 -11.09 -2.17
N SER A 11 6.44 -10.98 -3.46
CA SER A 11 7.42 -10.07 -4.06
C SER A 11 6.81 -9.32 -5.23
N PHE A 12 7.22 -8.08 -5.41
CA PHE A 12 6.84 -7.21 -6.52
C PHE A 12 8.09 -6.70 -7.21
N VAL A 13 7.99 -6.45 -8.51
CA VAL A 13 9.13 -5.94 -9.30
C VAL A 13 9.43 -4.50 -8.93
N ASP A 14 8.39 -3.70 -8.68
CA ASP A 14 8.53 -2.29 -8.39
C ASP A 14 7.47 -1.75 -7.39
N ARG A 15 7.61 -0.46 -7.10
CA ARG A 15 6.71 0.28 -6.21
C ARG A 15 5.27 0.34 -6.75
N SER A 16 5.10 0.45 -8.07
CA SER A 16 3.77 0.59 -8.68
C SER A 16 2.96 -0.69 -8.49
N GLU A 17 3.58 -1.85 -8.72
CA GLU A 17 2.92 -3.16 -8.55
C GLU A 17 2.44 -3.38 -7.11
N VAL A 18 3.25 -3.06 -6.10
CA VAL A 18 2.85 -3.22 -4.69
C VAL A 18 1.71 -2.27 -4.30
N LEU A 19 1.72 -1.02 -4.77
CA LEU A 19 0.63 -0.07 -4.49
C LEU A 19 -0.67 -0.50 -5.16
N THR A 20 -0.60 -0.97 -6.42
CA THR A 20 -1.75 -1.54 -7.13
C THR A 20 -2.30 -2.76 -6.39
N HIS A 21 -1.43 -3.65 -5.91
CA HIS A 21 -1.83 -4.81 -5.12
C HIS A 21 -2.57 -4.40 -3.84
N ILE A 22 -2.00 -3.48 -3.05
CA ILE A 22 -2.62 -2.98 -1.81
C ILE A 22 -3.98 -2.37 -2.10
N GLY A 23 -4.08 -1.50 -3.11
CA GLY A 23 -5.34 -0.86 -3.51
C GLY A 23 -6.42 -1.88 -3.87
N ASN A 24 -6.08 -2.84 -4.73
CA ASN A 24 -7.03 -3.88 -5.17
C ASN A 24 -7.47 -4.78 -4.00
N GLU A 25 -6.55 -5.20 -3.12
CA GLU A 25 -6.89 -6.02 -1.97
C GLU A 25 -7.83 -5.26 -1.01
N MET A 26 -7.52 -4.00 -0.67
CA MET A 26 -8.36 -3.23 0.26
C MET A 26 -9.76 -2.98 -0.32
N LEU A 27 -9.85 -2.70 -1.63
CA LEU A 27 -11.13 -2.55 -2.32
C LEU A 27 -11.92 -3.87 -2.30
N ALA A 28 -11.28 -5.00 -2.61
CA ALA A 28 -11.90 -6.32 -2.58
C ALA A 28 -12.35 -6.74 -1.16
N LYS A 29 -11.69 -6.24 -0.10
CA LYS A 29 -12.14 -6.43 1.29
C LYS A 29 -13.28 -5.50 1.68
N GLY A 30 -13.64 -4.52 0.85
CA GLY A 30 -14.72 -3.56 1.12
C GLY A 30 -14.40 -2.60 2.27
N VAL A 31 -13.11 -2.31 2.51
CA VAL A 31 -12.67 -1.43 3.62
C VAL A 31 -12.26 -0.02 3.16
N VAL A 32 -12.30 0.23 1.85
CA VAL A 32 -12.02 1.54 1.24
C VAL A 32 -13.02 1.83 0.12
N HIS A 33 -13.10 3.09 -0.30
CA HIS A 33 -13.88 3.51 -1.47
C HIS A 33 -13.22 3.04 -2.78
N ASP A 34 -13.99 2.96 -3.86
CA ASP A 34 -13.53 2.61 -5.21
C ASP A 34 -12.48 3.57 -5.78
N THR A 35 -12.48 4.82 -5.34
CA THR A 35 -11.48 5.84 -5.71
C THR A 35 -10.16 5.73 -4.94
N TRP A 36 -10.13 4.98 -3.83
CA TRP A 36 -8.98 4.92 -2.93
C TRP A 36 -7.70 4.33 -3.57
N PRO A 37 -7.75 3.28 -4.41
CA PRO A 37 -6.55 2.76 -5.08
C PRO A 37 -5.81 3.83 -5.91
N GLN A 38 -6.57 4.68 -6.62
CA GLN A 38 -5.98 5.76 -7.40
C GLN A 38 -5.43 6.88 -6.49
N ALA A 39 -6.15 7.21 -5.42
CA ALA A 39 -5.70 8.20 -4.45
C ALA A 39 -4.38 7.79 -3.77
N LEU A 40 -4.22 6.52 -3.42
CA LEU A 40 -2.99 5.96 -2.85
C LEU A 40 -1.79 6.19 -3.78
N ILE A 41 -1.95 5.88 -5.06
CA ILE A 41 -0.89 6.00 -6.07
C ILE A 41 -0.50 7.46 -6.27
N THR A 42 -1.50 8.34 -6.46
CA THR A 42 -1.26 9.78 -6.62
C THR A 42 -0.53 10.36 -5.40
N ARG A 43 -0.96 9.96 -4.20
CA ARG A 43 -0.39 10.47 -2.95
C ARG A 43 1.05 10.02 -2.72
N GLU A 44 1.41 8.78 -3.07
CA GLU A 44 2.78 8.27 -2.97
C GLU A 44 3.72 8.86 -4.03
N ALA A 45 3.17 9.27 -5.18
CA ALA A 45 3.93 10.00 -6.20
C ALA A 45 4.29 11.42 -5.72
N GLU A 46 3.35 12.11 -5.08
CA GLU A 46 3.53 13.50 -4.61
C GLU A 46 4.33 13.61 -3.30
N PHE A 47 4.07 12.72 -2.34
CA PHE A 47 4.84 12.68 -1.08
C PHE A 47 5.20 11.24 -0.71
N PRO A 48 6.37 10.75 -1.15
CA PRO A 48 6.83 9.39 -0.90
C PRO A 48 6.86 9.04 0.59
N THR A 49 6.51 7.79 0.90
CA THR A 49 6.38 7.32 2.30
C THR A 49 7.47 6.34 2.72
N GLY A 50 8.52 6.18 1.92
CA GLY A 50 9.67 5.33 2.25
C GLY A 50 10.45 5.86 3.46
N ILE A 51 10.68 4.98 4.43
CA ILE A 51 11.44 5.22 5.65
C ILE A 51 12.64 4.27 5.65
N MET A 52 13.83 4.86 5.56
CA MET A 52 15.07 4.11 5.66
C MET A 52 15.47 3.97 7.14
N LEU A 53 15.32 2.78 7.70
CA LEU A 53 15.82 2.45 9.04
C LEU A 53 17.20 1.79 8.95
N GLN A 54 17.93 1.72 10.05
CA GLN A 54 19.30 1.18 10.07
C GLN A 54 19.40 -0.27 9.53
N GLN A 55 18.36 -1.09 9.74
CA GLN A 55 18.39 -2.52 9.39
C GLN A 55 17.27 -2.94 8.43
N HIS A 56 16.28 -2.07 8.19
CA HIS A 56 15.08 -2.41 7.43
C HIS A 56 14.62 -1.21 6.59
N ALA A 57 14.06 -1.49 5.42
CA ALA A 57 13.31 -0.51 4.66
C ALA A 57 11.81 -0.71 4.95
N ILE A 58 11.11 0.38 5.30
CA ILE A 58 9.67 0.38 5.55
C ILE A 58 9.03 1.42 4.63
N ALA A 59 7.80 1.20 4.20
CA ALA A 59 6.95 2.22 3.60
C ALA A 59 5.59 2.23 4.32
N ILE A 60 4.98 3.41 4.43
CA ILE A 60 3.65 3.60 5.07
C ILE A 60 2.67 4.28 4.10
N PRO A 61 2.36 3.66 2.94
CA PRO A 61 1.52 4.30 1.93
C PRO A 61 0.11 4.53 2.48
N HIS A 62 -0.38 5.75 2.30
CA HIS A 62 -1.70 6.23 2.76
C HIS A 62 -2.21 7.33 1.82
N CYS A 63 -3.48 7.69 1.92
CA CYS A 63 -4.09 8.85 1.26
C CYS A 63 -5.28 9.40 2.04
#